data_AF-R7FZ41-F1
#
_entry.id   AF-R7FZ41-F1
#
_cell.length_a   1.000
_cell.length_b   1.000
_cell.length_c   1.000
_cell.angle_alpha   90.00
_cell.angle_beta   90.00
_cell.angle_gamma   90.00
#
_symmetry.space_group_name_H-M   'P 1'
#
loop_
_entity.id
_entity.type
_entity.pdbx_description
1 polymer ?
#
loop_
_entity_poly.entity_id
_entity_poly.type
_entity_poly.pdbx_seq_one_letter_code
_entity_poly.pdbx_strand_id
1 'polypeptide(L)'
;MKKLTKIVSLALVLVMAVMMLASCGGSKYPAIEKAFVDAGYENNTTFTGVMNTIKEELAKEEYAVELHMLTKKSNGLTSAIVIEFKSTKELVEYYESSATVQGLIKDVSENEDVNKMYNALVNAGYANGNCLVVPASILYINEITNIVKSVK
;
A
#
# COMPACT_ATOMS: atom_id res chain seq x y z
N MET A 1 -1.22 17.40 18.07
CA MET A 1 -0.39 16.97 16.93
C MET A 1 0.47 15.75 17.28
N LYS A 2 1.52 15.84 18.12
CA LYS A 2 2.42 14.69 18.42
C LYS A 2 1.74 13.37 18.82
N LYS A 3 0.69 13.40 19.66
CA LYS A 3 -0.07 12.19 20.05
C LYS A 3 -0.90 11.61 18.90
N LEU A 4 -1.54 12.48 18.11
CA LEU A 4 -2.32 12.07 16.94
C LEU A 4 -1.41 11.47 15.86
N THR A 5 -0.26 12.10 15.61
CA THR A 5 0.77 11.59 14.68
C THR A 5 1.29 10.22 15.10
N LYS A 6 1.54 10.00 16.41
CA LYS A 6 1.94 8.69 16.93
C LYS A 6 0.87 7.61 16.75
N ILE A 7 -0.41 7.95 17.00
CA ILE A 7 -1.52 7.01 16.82
C ILE A 7 -1.70 6.65 15.34
N VAL A 8 -1.65 7.64 14.44
CA VAL A 8 -1.75 7.42 12.99
C VAL A 8 -0.57 6.61 12.46
N SER A 9 0.65 6.90 12.93
CA SER A 9 1.85 6.12 12.58
C SER A 9 1.71 4.67 13.03
N LEU A 10 1.32 4.41 14.28
CA LEU A 10 1.13 3.05 14.79
C LEU A 10 0.05 2.28 14.02
N ALA A 11 -1.08 2.94 13.70
CA ALA A 11 -2.12 2.37 12.86
C ALA A 11 -1.59 2.00 11.46
N LEU A 12 -0.77 2.86 10.87
CA LEU A 12 -0.10 2.59 9.59
C LEU A 12 0.82 1.38 9.70
N VAL A 13 1.64 1.28 10.75
CA VAL A 13 2.53 0.12 11.00
C VAL A 13 1.75 -1.18 11.09
N LEU A 14 0.61 -1.17 11.78
CA LEU A 14 -0.24 -2.35 11.90
C LEU A 14 -0.88 -2.76 10.56
N VAL A 15 -1.35 -1.79 9.76
CA VAL A 15 -1.86 -2.07 8.40
C VAL A 15 -0.75 -2.57 7.48
N MET A 16 0.46 -2.01 7.58
CA MET A 16 1.62 -2.48 6.82
C MET A 16 1.99 -3.91 7.19
N ALA A 17 1.96 -4.28 8.47
CA ALA A 17 2.20 -5.66 8.90
C ALA A 17 1.19 -6.63 8.26
N VAL A 18 -0.09 -6.27 8.22
CA VAL A 18 -1.13 -7.08 7.55
C VAL A 18 -0.90 -7.15 6.03
N MET A 19 -0.52 -6.04 5.39
CA MET A 19 -0.19 -5.99 3.95
C MET A 19 1.05 -6.83 3.59
N MET A 20 2.08 -6.86 4.45
CA MET A 20 3.26 -7.70 4.27
C MET A 20 2.98 -9.20 4.45
N LEU A 21 1.95 -9.56 5.22
CA LEU A 21 1.46 -10.95 5.25
C LEU A 21 0.74 -11.30 3.95
N ALA A 22 0.00 -10.35 3.40
CA ALA A 22 -0.69 -10.54 2.13
C ALA A 22 0.30 -10.71 0.94
N SER A 23 1.54 -10.20 1.03
CA SER A 23 2.55 -10.44 -0.02
C SER A 23 3.13 -11.85 -0.04
N CYS A 24 2.91 -12.67 0.99
CA CYS A 24 3.26 -14.10 0.94
C CYS A 24 2.50 -14.87 -0.15
N GLY A 25 1.38 -14.32 -0.64
CA GLY A 25 0.64 -14.81 -1.81
C GLY A 25 1.13 -14.28 -3.17
N GLY A 26 2.23 -13.52 -3.20
CA GLY A 26 2.72 -12.79 -4.36
C GLY A 26 2.19 -11.35 -4.41
N SER A 27 2.88 -10.49 -5.17
CA SER A 27 2.49 -9.09 -5.30
C SER A 27 1.16 -8.92 -6.05
N LYS A 28 0.29 -8.05 -5.53
CA LYS A 28 -0.92 -7.61 -6.23
C LYS A 28 -0.67 -6.48 -7.23
N TYR A 29 0.53 -5.90 -7.25
CA TYR A 29 0.85 -4.77 -8.13
C TYR A 29 0.59 -5.05 -9.62
N PRO A 30 1.00 -6.19 -10.22
CA PRO A 30 0.76 -6.43 -11.65
C PRO A 30 -0.73 -6.44 -12.03
N ALA A 31 -1.60 -6.93 -11.14
CA ALA A 31 -3.04 -6.93 -11.38
C ALA A 31 -3.63 -5.51 -11.28
N ILE A 32 -3.14 -4.71 -10.32
CA ILE A 32 -3.49 -3.30 -10.17
C ILE A 32 -3.05 -2.52 -11.41
N GLU A 33 -1.76 -2.60 -11.77
CA GLU A 33 -1.19 -1.96 -12.95
C GLU A 33 -2.02 -2.27 -14.20
N LYS A 34 -2.34 -3.55 -14.43
CA LYS A 34 -3.17 -3.94 -15.56
C LYS A 34 -4.54 -3.24 -15.55
N ALA A 35 -5.24 -3.20 -14.41
CA ALA A 35 -6.54 -2.55 -14.31
C ALA A 35 -6.47 -1.05 -14.59
N PHE A 36 -5.40 -0.38 -14.14
CA PHE A 36 -5.15 1.03 -14.46
C PHE A 36 -4.83 1.22 -15.95
N VAL A 37 -4.00 0.37 -16.55
CA VAL A 37 -3.69 0.43 -17.98
C VAL A 37 -4.94 0.21 -18.84
N ASP A 38 -5.78 -0.77 -18.49
CA ASP A 38 -7.08 -1.01 -19.13
C ASP A 38 -8.00 0.21 -19.00
N ALA A 39 -7.89 0.95 -17.89
CA ALA A 39 -8.59 2.21 -17.66
C ALA A 39 -7.93 3.43 -18.34
N GLY A 40 -6.86 3.27 -19.13
CA GLY A 40 -6.22 4.35 -19.87
C GLY A 40 -5.14 5.13 -19.11
N TYR A 41 -4.55 4.53 -18.08
CA TYR A 41 -3.34 5.02 -17.41
C TYR A 41 -2.07 4.42 -18.04
N GLU A 42 -0.92 4.96 -17.68
CA GLU A 42 0.40 4.38 -17.93
C GLU A 42 1.33 4.61 -16.76
N ASN A 43 2.35 3.76 -16.67
CA ASN A 43 3.48 4.01 -15.79
C ASN A 43 4.13 5.34 -16.13
N ASN A 44 4.28 6.15 -15.09
CA ASN A 44 4.98 7.41 -15.15
C ASN A 44 6.28 7.28 -14.34
N THR A 45 7.40 7.30 -15.04
CA THR A 45 8.73 7.27 -14.43
C THR A 45 9.19 8.65 -13.93
N THR A 46 8.41 9.69 -14.19
CA THR A 46 8.65 11.04 -13.70
C THR A 46 8.20 11.12 -12.25
N PHE A 47 9.14 10.87 -11.36
CA PHE A 47 8.94 11.01 -9.92
C PHE A 47 8.68 12.48 -9.57
N THR A 48 7.47 12.76 -9.05
CA THR A 48 7.12 14.09 -8.53
C THR A 48 7.65 14.29 -7.11
N GLY A 49 7.68 15.53 -6.62
CA GLY A 49 8.11 15.84 -5.25
C GLY A 49 7.35 15.08 -4.16
N VAL A 50 6.06 14.79 -4.38
CA VAL A 50 5.23 13.97 -3.46
C VAL A 50 5.81 12.56 -3.30
N MET A 51 6.29 11.96 -4.39
CA MET A 51 6.88 10.62 -4.32
C MET A 51 8.19 10.61 -3.55
N ASN A 52 9.02 11.65 -3.70
CA ASN A 52 10.25 11.78 -2.91
C ASN A 52 9.94 11.93 -1.43
N THR A 53 8.93 12.72 -1.07
CA THR A 53 8.48 12.83 0.33
C THR A 53 7.98 11.50 0.87
N ILE A 54 7.18 10.74 0.11
CA ILE A 54 6.72 9.41 0.52
C ILE A 54 7.91 8.46 0.71
N LYS A 55 8.88 8.45 -0.22
CA LYS A 55 10.11 7.63 -0.08
C LYS A 55 10.88 8.00 1.17
N GLU A 56 11.09 9.29 1.42
CA GLU A 56 11.83 9.77 2.59
C GLU A 56 11.14 9.38 3.90
N GLU A 57 9.82 9.49 3.99
CA GLU A 57 9.08 9.08 5.20
C GLU A 57 9.11 7.55 5.39
N LEU A 58 8.98 6.76 4.33
CA LEU A 58 9.01 5.30 4.44
C LEU A 58 10.43 4.75 4.67
N ALA A 59 11.46 5.43 4.17
CA ALA A 59 12.86 5.06 4.39
C ALA A 59 13.31 5.25 5.84
N LYS A 60 12.70 6.18 6.59
CA LYS A 60 13.01 6.39 8.03
C LYS A 60 12.70 5.19 8.91
N GLU A 61 11.80 4.33 8.45
CA GLU A 61 11.27 3.19 9.20
C GLU A 61 11.77 1.85 8.62
N GLU A 62 12.82 1.88 7.77
CA GLU A 62 13.45 0.71 7.14
C GLU A 62 12.50 -0.20 6.33
N TYR A 63 11.36 0.32 5.87
CA TYR A 63 10.42 -0.49 5.10
C TYR A 63 10.93 -0.75 3.68
N ALA A 64 10.88 -2.01 3.26
CA ALA A 64 11.05 -2.35 1.85
C ALA A 64 9.76 -2.09 1.08
N VAL A 65 9.72 -0.92 0.45
CA VAL A 65 8.60 -0.48 -0.38
C VAL A 65 9.07 -0.21 -1.80
N GLU A 66 8.25 -0.59 -2.76
CA GLU A 66 8.38 -0.15 -4.14
C GLU A 66 7.27 0.86 -4.42
N LEU A 67 7.63 1.99 -5.04
CA LEU A 67 6.67 3.04 -5.37
C LEU A 67 6.46 3.10 -6.86
N HIS A 68 5.20 2.99 -7.27
CA HIS A 68 4.77 3.07 -8.65
C HIS A 68 3.85 4.27 -8.86
N MET A 69 4.01 4.98 -9.96
CA MET A 69 3.14 6.10 -10.33
C MET A 69 2.43 5.78 -11.63
N LEU A 70 1.10 5.83 -11.62
CA LEU A 70 0.25 5.60 -12.77
C LEU A 70 -0.45 6.90 -13.12
N THR A 71 -0.30 7.39 -14.35
CA THR A 71 -0.90 8.66 -14.80
C THR A 71 -1.83 8.44 -15.98
N LYS A 72 -2.99 9.08 -15.96
CA LYS A 72 -3.99 9.00 -17.03
C LYS A 72 -3.48 9.69 -18.29
N LYS A 73 -3.46 8.97 -19.42
CA LYS A 73 -2.95 9.50 -20.70
C LYS A 73 -3.74 10.70 -21.22
N SER A 74 -5.06 10.69 -21.02
CA SER A 74 -5.97 11.68 -21.62
C SER A 74 -5.81 13.09 -21.05
N ASN A 75 -5.31 13.23 -19.83
CA ASN A 75 -5.16 14.54 -19.19
C ASN A 75 -3.78 14.79 -18.57
N GLY A 76 -2.94 13.75 -18.38
CA GLY A 76 -1.60 13.89 -17.80
C GLY A 76 -1.57 14.41 -16.35
N LEU A 77 -2.73 14.62 -15.72
CA LEU A 77 -2.89 15.26 -14.41
C LEU A 77 -3.43 14.29 -13.36
N THR A 78 -4.18 13.29 -13.79
CA THR A 78 -4.76 12.29 -12.87
C THR A 78 -3.75 11.21 -12.63
N SER A 79 -3.26 11.10 -11.40
CA SER A 79 -2.28 10.09 -11.03
C SER A 79 -2.67 9.32 -9.78
N ALA A 80 -2.31 8.04 -9.76
CA ALA A 80 -2.36 7.18 -8.60
C ALA A 80 -0.93 6.77 -8.22
N ILE A 81 -0.63 6.80 -6.92
CA ILE A 81 0.60 6.30 -6.35
C ILE A 81 0.29 4.94 -5.75
N VAL A 82 0.96 3.89 -6.20
CA VAL A 82 0.88 2.57 -5.58
C VAL A 82 2.13 2.38 -4.72
N ILE A 83 1.91 2.22 -3.43
CA ILE A 83 2.90 1.83 -2.44
C ILE A 83 2.80 0.32 -2.30
N GLU A 84 3.75 -0.39 -2.88
CA GLU A 84 3.84 -1.84 -2.81
C GLU A 84 4.78 -2.24 -1.68
N PHE A 85 4.24 -2.90 -0.66
CA PHE A 85 5.04 -3.45 0.42
C PHE A 85 5.67 -4.77 -0.02
N LYS A 86 6.99 -4.85 0.01
CA LYS A 86 7.75 -6.06 -0.30
C LYS A 86 8.10 -6.78 0.98
N SER A 87 7.93 -8.10 0.99
CA SER A 87 8.62 -8.95 1.95
C SER A 87 10.10 -8.98 1.57
N THR A 88 10.99 -8.45 2.41
CA THR A 88 12.45 -8.68 2.19
C THR A 88 12.79 -10.10 2.58
N LYS A 89 13.84 -10.64 1.97
CA LYS A 89 14.39 -11.94 2.36
C LYS A 89 14.72 -11.97 3.86
N GLU A 90 15.29 -10.90 4.40
CA GLU A 90 15.62 -10.78 5.82
C GLU A 90 14.36 -10.74 6.71
N LEU A 91 13.28 -10.06 6.30
CA LEU A 91 12.00 -10.06 7.03
C LEU A 91 11.33 -11.43 7.00
N VAL A 92 11.37 -12.13 5.87
CA VAL A 92 10.85 -13.49 5.74
C VAL A 92 11.66 -14.44 6.61
N GLU A 93 12.99 -14.41 6.53
CA GLU A 93 13.87 -15.25 7.34
C GLU A 93 13.72 -14.96 8.84
N TYR A 94 13.57 -13.69 9.23
CA TYR A 94 13.34 -13.31 10.63
C TYR A 94 11.96 -13.74 11.14
N TYR A 95 10.92 -13.60 10.31
CA TYR A 95 9.60 -14.14 10.60
C TYR A 95 9.65 -15.66 10.75
N GLU A 96 10.25 -16.38 9.79
CA GLU A 96 10.33 -17.84 9.80
C GLU A 96 11.16 -18.39 10.97
N SER A 97 12.20 -17.65 11.40
CA SER A 97 13.10 -18.09 12.48
C SER A 97 12.67 -17.72 13.90
N SER A 98 11.62 -16.89 14.07
CA SER A 98 11.21 -16.38 15.39
C SER A 98 9.74 -16.68 15.70
N ALA A 99 9.51 -17.68 16.57
CA ALA A 99 8.17 -18.02 17.06
C ALA A 99 7.47 -16.84 17.75
N THR A 100 8.22 -15.96 18.42
CA THR A 100 7.68 -14.75 19.05
C THR A 100 7.16 -13.74 18.02
N VAL A 101 7.90 -13.55 16.92
CA VAL A 101 7.50 -12.65 15.84
C VAL A 101 6.30 -13.23 15.11
N GLN A 102 6.28 -14.55 14.86
CA GLN A 102 5.11 -15.24 14.30
C GLN A 102 3.88 -15.09 15.19
N GLY A 103 4.03 -15.24 16.50
CA GLY A 103 2.95 -15.03 17.47
C GLY A 103 2.43 -13.60 17.44
N LEU A 104 3.32 -12.61 17.49
CA LEU A 104 2.94 -11.19 17.42
C LEU A 104 2.22 -10.84 16.11
N ILE A 105 2.75 -11.31 14.98
CA ILE A 105 2.17 -11.12 13.65
C ILE A 105 0.79 -11.77 13.58
N LYS A 106 0.66 -12.99 14.09
CA LYS A 106 -0.62 -13.71 14.17
C LYS A 106 -1.62 -12.93 15.01
N ASP A 107 -1.24 -12.48 16.20
CA ASP A 107 -2.09 -11.71 17.10
C ASP A 107 -2.55 -10.39 16.45
N VAL A 108 -1.67 -9.70 15.70
CA VAL A 108 -2.02 -8.50 14.94
C VAL A 108 -2.96 -8.83 13.78
N SER A 109 -2.71 -9.92 13.05
CA SER A 109 -3.54 -10.35 11.92
C SER A 109 -4.91 -10.90 12.34
N GLU A 110 -5.03 -11.41 13.56
CA GLU A 110 -6.30 -11.87 14.14
C GLU A 110 -7.02 -10.75 14.91
N ASN A 111 -6.36 -9.60 15.11
CA ASN A 111 -6.95 -8.46 15.78
C ASN A 111 -8.12 -7.87 14.97
N GLU A 112 -9.30 -7.87 15.57
CA GLU A 112 -10.53 -7.43 14.93
C GLU A 112 -10.47 -5.97 14.46
N ASP A 113 -9.87 -5.07 15.24
CA ASP A 113 -9.82 -3.64 14.92
C ASP A 113 -8.81 -3.34 13.81
N VAL A 114 -7.67 -4.03 13.79
CA VAL A 114 -6.70 -3.95 12.68
C VAL A 114 -7.34 -4.45 11.40
N ASN A 115 -8.03 -5.59 11.45
CA ASN A 115 -8.77 -6.14 10.31
C ASN A 115 -9.89 -5.21 9.84
N LYS A 116 -10.66 -4.61 10.75
CA LYS A 116 -11.68 -3.61 10.40
C LYS A 116 -11.06 -2.43 9.67
N MET A 117 -9.92 -1.93 10.14
CA MET A 117 -9.23 -0.81 9.51
C MET A 117 -8.71 -1.18 8.12
N TYR A 118 -8.04 -2.32 7.97
CA TYR A 118 -7.58 -2.80 6.67
C TYR A 118 -8.76 -3.04 5.71
N ASN A 119 -9.82 -3.71 6.16
CA ASN A 119 -11.02 -3.94 5.37
C ASN A 119 -11.71 -2.63 4.98
N ALA A 120 -11.70 -1.61 5.84
CA ALA A 120 -12.22 -0.29 5.48
C ALA A 120 -11.41 0.34 4.34
N LEU A 121 -10.09 0.19 4.33
CA LEU A 121 -9.24 0.64 3.22
C LEU A 121 -9.51 -0.14 1.93
N VAL A 122 -9.65 -1.46 2.01
CA VAL A 122 -10.01 -2.32 0.86
C VAL A 122 -11.39 -1.93 0.30
N ASN A 123 -12.41 -1.84 1.16
CA ASN A 123 -13.77 -1.46 0.78
C ASN A 123 -13.85 -0.04 0.21
N ALA A 124 -12.99 0.86 0.68
CA ALA A 124 -12.87 2.20 0.15
C ALA A 124 -12.07 2.28 -1.16
N GLY A 125 -11.35 1.23 -1.55
CA GLY A 125 -10.55 1.16 -2.79
C GLY A 125 -9.17 1.78 -2.65
N TYR A 126 -8.65 1.87 -1.42
CA TYR A 126 -7.29 2.35 -1.14
C TYR A 126 -6.30 1.22 -0.92
N ALA A 127 -6.75 -0.03 -0.76
CA ALA A 127 -5.86 -1.18 -0.55
C ALA A 127 -6.30 -2.39 -1.37
N ASN A 128 -5.34 -3.17 -1.86
CA ASN A 128 -5.58 -4.51 -2.40
C ASN A 128 -4.33 -5.38 -2.20
N GLY A 129 -4.43 -6.39 -1.34
CA GLY A 129 -3.31 -7.22 -0.91
C GLY A 129 -2.19 -6.39 -0.28
N ASN A 130 -0.98 -6.53 -0.81
CA ASN A 130 0.22 -5.83 -0.33
C ASN A 130 0.39 -4.41 -0.87
N CYS A 131 -0.62 -3.86 -1.54
CA CYS A 131 -0.56 -2.56 -2.20
C CYS A 131 -1.52 -1.57 -1.55
N LEU A 132 -0.99 -0.40 -1.18
CA LEU A 132 -1.78 0.79 -0.83
C LEU A 132 -1.79 1.74 -2.03
N VAL A 133 -2.97 2.19 -2.46
CA VAL A 133 -3.15 3.06 -3.61
C VAL A 133 -3.64 4.42 -3.14
N VAL A 134 -2.84 5.47 -3.39
CA VAL A 134 -3.10 6.84 -2.96
C VAL A 134 -3.36 7.71 -4.20
N PRO A 135 -4.56 8.30 -4.35
CA PRO A 135 -4.82 9.31 -5.36
C PRO A 135 -3.90 10.52 -5.15
N ALA A 136 -3.13 10.90 -6.18
CA ALA A 136 -2.31 12.11 -6.14
C ALA A 136 -3.12 13.40 -6.37
N SER A 137 -4.41 13.26 -6.75
CA SER A 137 -5.34 14.37 -6.96
C SER A 137 -6.70 14.05 -6.36
N ILE A 138 -7.29 15.03 -5.67
CA ILE A 138 -8.60 14.93 -5.01
C ILE A 138 -9.74 14.81 -6.04
N LEU A 139 -9.55 15.36 -7.24
CA LEU A 139 -10.60 15.46 -8.25
C LEU A 139 -11.02 14.12 -8.86
N TYR A 140 -10.20 13.08 -8.72
CA TYR A 140 -10.38 11.79 -9.41
C TYR A 140 -10.34 10.59 -8.46
N ILE A 141 -10.56 10.82 -7.16
CA ILE A 141 -10.55 9.77 -6.13
C ILE A 141 -11.51 8.63 -6.48
N ASN A 142 -12.73 8.94 -6.92
CA ASN A 142 -13.75 7.93 -7.22
C ASN A 142 -13.35 7.03 -8.40
N GLU A 143 -12.73 7.59 -9.44
CA GLU A 143 -12.24 6.80 -10.57
C GLU A 143 -11.16 5.82 -10.11
N ILE A 144 -10.13 6.35 -9.43
CA ILE A 144 -8.98 5.58 -8.95
C ILE A 144 -9.43 4.47 -7.99
N THR A 145 -10.24 4.80 -6.99
CA THR A 145 -10.72 3.82 -6.00
C THR A 145 -11.63 2.76 -6.62
N ASN A 146 -12.45 3.09 -7.63
CA ASN A 146 -13.26 2.11 -8.34
C ASN A 146 -12.41 1.15 -9.19
N ILE A 147 -11.31 1.62 -9.80
CA ILE A 147 -10.35 0.76 -10.49
C ILE A 147 -9.77 -0.25 -9.50
N VAL A 148 -9.31 0.20 -8.33
CA VAL A 148 -8.72 -0.69 -7.31
C VAL A 148 -9.72 -1.74 -6.82
N LYS A 149 -10.98 -1.37 -6.59
CA LYS A 149 -12.05 -2.31 -6.19
C LYS A 149 -12.38 -3.35 -7.26
N SER A 150 -12.06 -3.08 -8.54
CA SER A 150 -12.32 -4.02 -9.63
C SER A 150 -11.29 -5.16 -9.70
N VAL A 151 -10.14 -5.00 -9.02
CA VAL A 151 -9.06 -5.98 -8.98
C VAL A 151 -9.41 -7.10 -8.00
N LYS A 152 -9.35 -8.36 -8.47
CA LYS A 152 -9.65 -9.57 -7.67
C LYS A 152 -8.39 -10.20 -7.05
#